data_AF-A0A502BWU9-F1
#
_entry.id   AF-A0A502BWU9-F1
#
_cell.length_a   1.000
_cell.length_b   1.000
_cell.length_c   1.000
_cell.angle_alpha   90.00
_cell.angle_beta   90.00
_cell.angle_gamma   90.00
#
_symmetry.space_group_name_H-M   'P 1'
#
loop_
_entity.id
_entity.type
_entity.pdbx_description
1 polymer ?
#
loop_
_entity_poly.entity_id
_entity_poly.type
_entity_poly.pdbx_seq_one_letter_code
_entity_poly.pdbx_strand_id
1 'polypeptide(L)'
;MTIGRAPSAATSGEARARAIFCTIAERTGNATLVTFIEGLSDRLAVFRTREAEIMEDADGDLDLLQAALHDAAQLRRALRRYHRRRLAHAPEFVWATTANSIAGGV
;
A
#
# COMPACT_ATOMS: atom_id res chain seq x y z
N MET A 1 7.61 6.06 32.27
CA MET A 1 8.05 5.12 31.23
C MET A 1 6.83 4.82 30.36
N THR A 2 6.57 5.66 29.37
CA THR A 2 5.36 5.61 28.54
C THR A 2 5.62 4.71 27.35
N ILE A 3 4.90 3.59 27.29
CA ILE A 3 4.86 2.71 26.11
C ILE A 3 4.39 3.56 24.93
N GLY A 4 5.25 3.70 23.91
CA GLY A 4 4.92 4.39 22.69
C GLY A 4 3.71 3.73 22.04
N ARG A 5 2.59 4.45 22.00
CA ARG A 5 1.41 4.06 21.23
C ARG A 5 1.87 3.85 19.79
N ALA A 6 1.74 2.62 19.28
CA ALA A 6 1.96 2.30 17.87
C ALA A 6 1.24 3.35 16.99
N PRO A 7 1.85 3.82 15.89
CA PRO A 7 1.20 4.77 15.00
C PRO A 7 -0.18 4.20 14.64
N SER A 8 -1.21 5.02 14.86
CA SER A 8 -2.61 4.64 14.64
C SER A 8 -2.75 3.94 13.28
N ALA A 9 -3.47 2.82 13.23
CA ALA A 9 -3.75 2.11 11.98
C ALA A 9 -4.35 3.05 10.91
N ALA A 10 -5.00 4.14 11.31
CA ALA A 10 -5.53 5.16 10.38
C ALA A 10 -4.46 6.07 9.74
N THR A 11 -3.20 5.98 10.17
CA THR A 11 -2.04 6.75 9.66
C THR A 11 -0.98 5.89 8.98
N SER A 12 -1.15 4.57 8.90
CA SER A 12 -0.19 3.71 8.21
C SER A 12 -0.31 3.87 6.68
N GLY A 13 0.82 3.81 5.97
CA GLY A 13 0.82 3.78 4.49
C GLY A 13 -0.04 2.64 3.93
N GLU A 14 -0.12 1.52 4.64
CA GLU A 14 -1.00 0.39 4.30
C GLU A 14 -2.49 0.78 4.28
N ALA A 15 -3.00 1.36 5.37
CA ALA A 15 -4.41 1.73 5.48
C ALA A 15 -4.76 2.86 4.51
N ARG A 16 -3.84 3.80 4.31
CA ARG A 16 -3.98 4.86 3.29
C ARG A 16 -4.08 4.27 1.89
N ALA A 17 -3.18 3.36 1.51
CA ALA A 17 -3.22 2.69 0.23
C ALA A 17 -4.55 1.92 0.06
N ARG A 18 -4.97 1.15 1.08
CA ARG A 18 -6.25 0.43 1.07
C ARG A 18 -7.41 1.38 0.76
N ALA A 19 -7.53 2.48 1.51
CA ALA A 19 -8.61 3.45 1.33
C ALA A 19 -8.63 4.02 -0.10
N ILE A 20 -7.47 4.40 -0.63
CA ILE A 20 -7.34 4.93 -2.01
C ILE A 20 -7.84 3.91 -3.04
N PHE A 21 -7.35 2.65 -2.97
CA PHE A 21 -7.74 1.64 -3.96
C PHE A 21 -9.21 1.23 -3.83
N CYS A 22 -9.76 1.17 -2.61
CA CYS A 22 -11.20 0.97 -2.41
C CYS A 22 -12.02 2.12 -3.01
N THR A 23 -11.65 3.38 -2.78
CA THR A 23 -12.32 4.54 -3.41
C THR A 23 -12.28 4.48 -4.94
N ILE A 24 -11.17 4.04 -5.53
CA ILE A 24 -11.08 3.85 -6.99
C ILE A 24 -12.04 2.76 -7.46
N ALA A 25 -12.11 1.63 -6.74
CA ALA A 25 -13.00 0.52 -7.07
C ALA A 25 -14.48 0.88 -6.93
N GLU A 26 -14.86 1.58 -5.85
CA GLU A 26 -16.23 2.03 -5.58
C GLU A 26 -16.78 2.90 -6.71
N ARG A 27 -15.95 3.79 -7.27
CA ARG A 27 -16.33 4.66 -8.39
C ARG A 27 -16.71 3.92 -9.67
N THR A 28 -16.37 2.64 -9.79
CA THR A 28 -16.78 1.82 -10.93
C THR A 28 -18.22 1.31 -10.82
N GLY A 29 -18.83 1.37 -9.62
CA GLY A 29 -20.15 0.79 -9.35
C GLY A 29 -20.17 -0.75 -9.37
N ASN A 30 -19.01 -1.41 -9.47
CA ASN A 30 -18.91 -2.86 -9.55
C ASN A 30 -18.53 -3.45 -8.17
N ALA A 31 -19.52 -4.03 -7.48
CA ALA A 31 -19.32 -4.64 -6.16
C ALA A 31 -18.29 -5.79 -6.17
N THR A 32 -18.24 -6.59 -7.24
CA THR A 32 -17.24 -7.66 -7.39
C THR A 32 -15.83 -7.08 -7.44
N LEU A 33 -15.63 -5.94 -8.10
CA LEU A 33 -14.33 -5.27 -8.14
C LEU A 33 -13.92 -4.74 -6.77
N VAL A 34 -14.87 -4.20 -5.99
CA VAL A 34 -14.61 -3.76 -4.61
C VAL A 34 -14.12 -4.92 -3.75
N THR A 35 -14.87 -6.03 -3.71
CA THR A 35 -14.48 -7.23 -2.94
C THR A 35 -13.11 -7.77 -3.38
N PHE A 36 -12.85 -7.76 -4.68
CA PHE A 36 -11.54 -8.19 -5.21
C PHE A 36 -10.39 -7.29 -4.73
N ILE A 37 -10.58 -5.97 -4.75
CA ILE A 37 -9.59 -5.00 -4.30
C ILE A 37 -9.35 -5.05 -2.79
N GLU A 38 -10.38 -5.35 -2.00
CA GLU A 38 -10.24 -5.60 -0.56
C GLU A 38 -9.36 -6.81 -0.29
N GLY A 39 -9.66 -7.95 -0.91
CA GLY A 39 -8.86 -9.17 -0.75
C GLY A 39 -7.42 -9.03 -1.25
N LEU A 40 -7.20 -8.29 -2.34
CA LEU A 40 -5.85 -7.93 -2.77
C LEU A 40 -5.13 -7.04 -1.76
N SER A 41 -5.84 -6.10 -1.14
CA SER A 41 -5.26 -5.22 -0.11
C SER A 41 -4.86 -6.01 1.13
N ASP A 42 -5.66 -6.98 1.56
CA ASP A 42 -5.31 -7.88 2.68
C ASP A 42 -4.01 -8.64 2.38
N ARG A 43 -3.90 -9.22 1.18
CA ARG A 43 -2.69 -9.95 0.76
C ARG A 43 -1.47 -9.03 0.67
N LEU A 44 -1.65 -7.77 0.29
CA LEU A 44 -0.57 -6.79 0.17
C LEU A 44 -0.20 -6.12 1.49
N ALA A 45 -1.01 -6.25 2.54
CA ALA A 45 -0.81 -5.55 3.81
C ALA A 45 0.58 -5.83 4.41
N VAL A 46 1.02 -7.09 4.38
CA VAL A 46 2.34 -7.49 4.92
C VAL A 46 3.53 -6.83 4.21
N PHE A 47 3.38 -6.47 2.93
CA PHE A 47 4.42 -5.78 2.18
C PHE A 47 4.31 -4.26 2.38
N ARG A 48 3.08 -3.72 2.39
CA ARG A 48 2.81 -2.30 2.57
C ARG A 48 3.29 -1.78 3.93
N THR A 49 3.19 -2.58 4.99
CA THR A 49 3.70 -2.20 6.32
C THR A 49 5.23 -2.03 6.36
N ARG A 50 5.95 -2.58 5.38
CA ARG A 50 7.40 -2.51 5.27
C ARG A 50 7.89 -1.52 4.22
N GLU A 51 6.98 -0.84 3.51
CA GLU A 51 7.36 0.12 2.46
C GLU A 51 8.29 1.21 3.00
N ALA A 52 8.06 1.70 4.23
CA ALA A 52 8.91 2.72 4.85
C ALA A 52 10.34 2.24 5.19
N GLU A 53 10.56 0.93 5.31
CA GLU A 53 11.88 0.34 5.58
C GLU A 53 12.68 0.14 4.28
N ILE A 54 11.99 -0.03 3.15
CA ILE A 54 12.57 -0.47 1.88
C ILE A 54 12.66 0.68 0.87
N MET A 55 11.68 1.59 0.89
CA MET A 55 11.53 2.65 -0.09
C MET A 55 11.65 4.02 0.57
N GLU A 56 12.52 4.85 0.02
CA GLU A 56 12.54 6.27 0.33
C GLU A 56 11.24 6.94 -0.17
N ASP A 57 10.59 7.73 0.69
CA ASP A 57 9.36 8.46 0.36
C ASP A 57 8.27 7.57 -0.29
N ALA A 58 7.86 6.52 0.43
CA ALA A 58 6.74 5.68 0.03
C ALA A 58 5.39 6.42 0.08
N ASP A 59 5.25 7.33 1.05
CA ASP A 59 4.06 8.15 1.28
C ASP A 59 3.81 9.18 0.17
N GLY A 60 4.86 9.74 -0.44
CA GLY A 60 4.71 10.70 -1.54
C GLY A 60 3.96 10.13 -2.76
N ASP A 61 4.04 8.83 -3.03
CA ASP A 61 3.22 8.23 -4.09
C ASP A 61 1.74 8.12 -3.69
N LEU A 62 1.44 7.94 -2.40
CA LEU A 62 0.07 7.91 -1.89
C LEU A 62 -0.55 9.31 -1.92
N ASP A 63 0.23 10.35 -1.61
CA ASP A 63 -0.19 11.75 -1.74
C ASP A 63 -0.55 12.08 -3.20
N LEU A 64 0.28 11.65 -4.15
CA LEU A 64 0.00 11.84 -5.58
C LEU A 64 -1.26 11.11 -6.03
N LEU A 65 -1.49 9.89 -5.56
CA LEU A 65 -2.72 9.14 -5.86
C LEU A 65 -3.96 9.83 -5.27
N GLN A 66 -3.88 10.26 -4.02
CA GLN A 66 -4.96 10.93 -3.31
C GLN A 66 -5.35 12.23 -4.02
N ALA A 67 -4.37 13.07 -4.38
CA ALA A 67 -4.60 14.32 -5.10
C ALA A 67 -5.20 14.08 -6.50
N ALA A 68 -4.82 12.98 -7.15
CA ALA A 68 -5.26 12.65 -8.49
C ALA A 68 -6.63 11.96 -8.56
N LEU A 69 -7.26 11.61 -7.43
CA LEU A 69 -8.49 10.82 -7.42
C LEU A 69 -9.56 11.38 -8.36
N HIS A 70 -9.71 12.70 -8.46
CA HIS A 70 -10.77 13.35 -9.24
C HIS A 70 -10.39 13.65 -10.71
N ASP A 71 -9.19 13.31 -11.16
CA ASP A 71 -8.72 13.51 -12.53
C ASP A 71 -8.22 12.18 -13.11
N ALA A 72 -8.95 11.61 -14.06
CA ALA A 72 -8.63 10.31 -14.65
C ALA A 72 -7.26 10.26 -15.36
N ALA A 73 -6.81 11.36 -15.95
CA ALA A 73 -5.51 11.41 -16.63
C ALA A 73 -4.37 11.47 -15.61
N GLN A 74 -4.52 12.26 -14.55
CA GLN A 74 -3.55 12.32 -13.46
C GLN A 74 -3.53 11.00 -12.68
N LEU A 75 -4.69 10.40 -12.40
CA LEU A 75 -4.81 9.14 -11.68
C LEU A 75 -4.09 8.02 -12.43
N ARG A 76 -4.26 7.95 -13.75
CA ARG A 76 -3.56 6.96 -14.59
C ARG A 76 -2.04 7.12 -14.51
N ARG A 77 -1.52 8.35 -14.47
CA ARG A 77 -0.08 8.63 -14.33
C ARG A 77 0.42 8.25 -12.94
N ALA A 78 -0.32 8.65 -11.90
CA ALA A 78 0.01 8.32 -10.51
C ALA A 78 0.02 6.81 -10.25
N LEU A 79 -0.98 6.07 -10.76
CA LEU A 79 -1.04 4.60 -10.68
C LEU A 79 0.18 3.94 -11.35
N ARG A 80 0.54 4.37 -12.56
CA ARG A 80 1.73 3.83 -13.26
C ARG A 80 3.01 4.08 -12.47
N ARG A 81 3.19 5.28 -11.92
CA ARG A 81 4.33 5.61 -11.07
C ARG A 81 4.35 4.74 -9.81
N TYR A 82 3.24 4.68 -9.09
CA TYR A 82 3.06 3.89 -7.87
C TYR A 82 3.46 2.43 -8.11
N HIS A 83 2.88 1.78 -9.12
CA HIS A 83 3.14 0.36 -9.40
C HIS A 83 4.56 0.12 -9.89
N ARG A 84 5.09 0.99 -10.75
CA ARG A 84 6.47 0.85 -11.25
C ARG A 84 7.49 0.92 -10.12
N ARG A 85 7.32 1.83 -9.15
CA ARG A 85 8.22 1.93 -8.00
C ARG A 85 8.15 0.67 -7.13
N ARG A 86 6.95 0.16 -6.79
CA ARG A 86 6.82 -1.09 -6.02
C ARG A 86 7.43 -2.30 -6.75
N LEU A 87 7.24 -2.39 -8.06
CA LEU A 87 7.82 -3.48 -8.86
C LEU A 87 9.35 -3.43 -8.88
N ALA A 88 9.95 -2.23 -8.92
CA ALA A 88 11.40 -2.07 -8.87
C ALA A 88 12.01 -2.59 -7.56
N HIS A 89 11.24 -2.61 -6.46
CA HIS A 89 11.66 -3.09 -5.15
C HIS A 89 11.06 -4.45 -4.75
N ALA A 90 10.41 -5.15 -5.70
CA ALA A 90 9.73 -6.41 -5.41
C ALA A 90 10.66 -7.49 -4.83
N PRO A 91 11.93 -7.65 -5.29
CA PRO A 91 12.86 -8.59 -4.67
C PRO A 91 13.14 -8.28 -3.20
N GLU A 92 13.34 -7.01 -2.84
CA GLU A 92 13.61 -6.57 -1.47
C GLU A 92 12.41 -6.84 -0.56
N PHE A 93 11.19 -6.59 -1.05
CA PHE A 93 9.96 -6.93 -0.33
C PHE A 93 9.90 -8.42 -0.01
N VAL A 94 10.11 -9.28 -1.02
CA VAL A 94 10.06 -10.74 -0.84
C VAL A 94 11.11 -11.18 0.19
N TRP A 95 12.35 -10.71 0.05
CA TRP A 95 13.43 -11.02 0.98
C TRP A 95 13.11 -10.60 2.41
N ALA A 96 12.62 -9.38 2.63
CA ALA A 96 12.27 -8.89 3.95
C ALA A 96 11.20 -9.78 4.60
N THR A 97 10.15 -10.16 3.85
CA THR A 97 9.10 -11.05 4.37
C THR A 97 9.59 -12.46 4.68
N THR A 98 10.51 -13.03 3.91
CA THR A 98 11.00 -14.40 4.15
C THR A 98 12.09 -14.46 5.23
N ALA A 99 12.96 -13.45 5.31
CA ALA A 99 14.03 -13.39 6.32
C ALA A 99 13.47 -13.37 7.76
N ASN A 100 12.37 -12.66 8.01
CA ASN A 100 11.69 -12.68 9.32
C ASN A 100 10.98 -14.00 9.63
N SER A 101 10.58 -14.78 8.63
CA SER A 101 9.99 -16.11 8.85
C SER A 101 11.02 -17.16 9.25
N ILE A 102 12.29 -16.98 8.90
CA ILE A 102 13.38 -17.89 9.29
C ILE A 102 13.88 -17.59 10.71
N ALA A 103 13.89 -16.32 11.12
CA ALA A 103 14.35 -15.91 12.45
C ALA A 103 13.30 -16.11 13.58
N GLY A 104 12.02 -16.25 13.24
CA GLY A 104 10.92 -16.43 14.20
C GLY A 104 10.46 -17.87 14.45
N GLY A 105 11.13 -18.86 13.84
CA GLY A 105 10.85 -20.28 14.03
C GLY A 105 11.82 -20.94 15.01
N VAL A 106 11.57 -20.79 16.31
CA VAL A 106 12.11 -21.64 17.38
C VAL A 106 10.98 -21.95 18.36
#